data_AF-A0A238ZSL4-F1
#
_entry.id   AF-A0A238ZSL4-F1
#
_cell.length_a   1.000
_cell.length_b   1.000
_cell.length_c   1.000
_cell.angle_alpha   90.00
_cell.angle_beta   90.00
_cell.angle_gamma   90.00
#
_symmetry.space_group_name_H-M   'P 1'
#
loop_
_entity.id
_entity.type
_entity.pdbx_description
1 polymer ?
#
loop_
_entity_poly.entity_id
_entity_poly.type
_entity_poly.pdbx_seq_one_letter_code
_entity_poly.pdbx_strand_id
1 'polypeptide(L)'
;MAGRAGRRAAAALLLAALLSFLPAAPGLSASPGGMAVDVFESVTKSPDARKNAAASRTSGAWSGAADGSSRGPTAPQAPAVPGAPGAEAESGESLRERVARRQGAGRIALRTLTLEHGGVRRAAVVAVPAGWQAGAGGLVPAIIFLHGAGGSAAQAMRQTGLAGRAAAAGFLAVFPEGLGGSGGQAWNAWTCCGDSRDRRVDDVGFVAALISRLRADFRVDPARIHLAGFSNGAMLASRFVLERPGLAASLCSVAGGLPCDLPRPTRDLPVLVIHGDQDQVARFGLAAGRPATGRLCEDSPARAQAEFWAKGMDLTASPAVREGARLRVEDFAARDGRGHVRFVVVKGGGHAWPGGARERYPHCDLPVAGVDATGVLLDFIRRADPAARQERAGEARPAAARTGAGR
;
A
#
# COMPACT_ATOMS: atom_id res chain seq x y z
N MET A 1 -30.93 -37.38 64.93
CA MET A 1 -29.81 -38.33 64.70
C MET A 1 -29.21 -37.94 63.35
N ALA A 2 -27.93 -37.55 63.25
CA ALA A 2 -26.71 -38.38 63.35
C ALA A 2 -26.60 -39.41 62.20
N GLY A 3 -25.45 -39.61 61.54
CA GLY A 3 -24.12 -38.99 61.71
C GLY A 3 -23.10 -39.51 60.68
N ARG A 4 -21.85 -39.03 60.74
CA ARG A 4 -20.76 -39.39 59.79
C ARG A 4 -20.28 -40.85 59.91
N ALA A 5 -20.12 -41.53 58.77
CA ALA A 5 -19.15 -42.61 58.52
C ALA A 5 -18.94 -42.79 57.00
N GLY A 6 -17.85 -43.36 56.46
CA GLY A 6 -16.62 -43.80 57.13
C GLY A 6 -15.71 -44.73 56.31
N ARG A 7 -14.92 -44.16 55.36
CA ARG A 7 -13.57 -44.61 54.91
C ARG A 7 -13.15 -46.11 55.03
N ARG A 8 -12.80 -46.78 53.90
CA ARG A 8 -11.43 -47.33 53.57
C ARG A 8 -11.37 -48.43 52.48
N ALA A 9 -10.65 -48.14 51.40
CA ALA A 9 -9.65 -48.98 50.68
C ALA A 9 -8.98 -48.04 49.62
N ALA A 10 -7.67 -47.85 49.44
CA ALA A 10 -6.42 -48.61 49.65
C ALA A 10 -6.15 -49.67 48.56
N ALA A 11 -4.97 -49.75 47.91
CA ALA A 11 -3.78 -48.86 47.84
C ALA A 11 -2.87 -49.22 46.62
N ALA A 12 -1.67 -48.61 46.52
CA ALA A 12 -0.59 -48.77 45.51
C ALA A 12 -0.80 -48.05 44.16
N LEU A 13 0.19 -47.47 43.45
CA LEU A 13 1.64 -47.14 43.65
C LEU A 13 1.94 -46.02 42.59
N LEU A 14 2.50 -44.81 42.83
CA LEU A 14 3.85 -44.38 43.27
C LEU A 14 4.98 -45.14 42.54
N LEU A 15 5.98 -44.55 41.87
CA LEU A 15 6.74 -43.27 41.99
C LEU A 15 7.01 -42.68 40.55
N ALA A 16 7.64 -41.53 40.27
CA ALA A 16 8.56 -40.68 41.05
C ALA A 16 8.53 -39.17 40.69
N ALA A 17 9.10 -38.35 41.59
CA ALA A 17 9.45 -36.93 41.44
C ALA A 17 10.83 -36.77 40.73
N LEU A 18 11.20 -35.71 40.03
CA LEU A 18 11.08 -34.25 40.23
C LEU A 18 11.97 -33.72 41.39
N LEU A 19 13.21 -33.28 41.07
CA LEU A 19 13.87 -32.06 41.60
C LEU A 19 15.36 -31.94 41.22
N SER A 20 15.76 -30.80 40.67
CA SER A 20 17.09 -30.15 40.77
C SER A 20 16.97 -28.69 40.31
N PHE A 21 17.80 -27.78 40.83
CA PHE A 21 17.48 -26.34 40.91
C PHE A 21 18.51 -25.42 40.21
N LEU A 22 17.99 -24.53 39.36
CA LEU A 22 18.48 -23.14 39.12
C LEU A 22 19.88 -22.94 38.46
N PRO A 23 20.36 -21.69 38.16
CA PRO A 23 20.95 -21.38 36.85
C PRO A 23 22.43 -20.93 36.86
N ALA A 24 22.99 -20.61 35.68
CA ALA A 24 24.31 -19.99 35.54
C ALA A 24 24.39 -18.93 34.41
N ALA A 25 24.98 -17.76 34.75
CA ALA A 25 25.50 -16.70 33.86
C ALA A 25 26.22 -15.65 34.75
N PRO A 26 27.11 -14.76 34.26
CA PRO A 26 27.82 -14.69 32.96
C PRO A 26 29.39 -14.67 33.13
N GLY A 27 30.20 -14.57 32.06
CA GLY A 27 31.64 -14.27 32.22
C GLY A 27 32.60 -14.37 31.01
N LEU A 28 32.80 -13.25 30.29
CA LEU A 28 34.06 -12.68 29.72
C LEU A 28 35.16 -13.50 28.98
N SER A 29 35.54 -12.94 27.81
CA SER A 29 36.91 -12.73 27.26
C SER A 29 37.68 -13.85 26.51
N ALA A 30 37.93 -13.64 25.20
CA ALA A 30 39.26 -13.32 24.63
C ALA A 30 39.28 -13.24 23.07
N SER A 31 40.27 -12.54 22.49
CA SER A 31 40.69 -12.59 21.07
C SER A 31 42.21 -12.37 20.98
N PRO A 32 42.93 -12.93 19.99
CA PRO A 32 43.25 -12.27 18.70
C PRO A 32 42.94 -13.18 17.49
N GLY A 33 42.89 -12.77 16.21
CA GLY A 33 43.95 -12.16 15.36
C GLY A 33 44.76 -13.27 14.63
N GLY A 34 45.07 -13.25 13.33
CA GLY A 34 44.84 -12.27 12.24
C GLY A 34 45.29 -12.85 10.86
N MET A 35 45.62 -11.97 9.89
CA MET A 35 45.90 -12.26 8.45
C MET A 35 44.65 -12.69 7.64
N ALA A 36 44.23 -12.10 6.51
CA ALA A 36 44.82 -11.20 5.50
C ALA A 36 45.66 -11.87 4.40
N VAL A 37 45.12 -11.89 3.17
CA VAL A 37 45.86 -11.93 1.90
C VAL A 37 45.03 -11.19 0.83
N ASP A 38 45.61 -10.13 0.25
CA ASP A 38 45.11 -9.49 -0.97
C ASP A 38 45.68 -10.18 -2.21
N VAL A 39 44.90 -10.24 -3.29
CA VAL A 39 45.41 -10.44 -4.66
C VAL A 39 44.60 -9.58 -5.66
N PHE A 40 45.17 -8.44 -6.07
CA PHE A 40 44.93 -7.77 -7.35
C PHE A 40 45.36 -8.74 -8.50
N GLU A 41 44.83 -8.77 -9.73
CA GLU A 41 44.36 -7.72 -10.67
C GLU A 41 43.12 -8.22 -11.46
N SER A 42 42.24 -7.43 -12.10
CA SER A 42 42.38 -6.27 -13.02
C SER A 42 42.71 -6.65 -14.49
N VAL A 43 42.28 -5.79 -15.46
CA VAL A 43 42.48 -5.88 -16.94
C VAL A 43 41.69 -6.96 -17.71
N THR A 44 41.10 -6.74 -18.92
CA THR A 44 40.34 -5.61 -19.51
C THR A 44 39.46 -6.09 -20.70
N LYS A 45 38.43 -5.30 -21.06
CA LYS A 45 37.93 -5.01 -22.44
C LYS A 45 37.38 -6.14 -23.35
N SER A 46 36.13 -5.93 -23.76
CA SER A 46 35.51 -6.34 -25.05
C SER A 46 36.22 -5.68 -26.27
N PRO A 47 36.00 -6.08 -27.55
CA PRO A 47 34.65 -6.32 -28.15
C PRO A 47 34.51 -7.42 -29.23
N ASP A 48 33.29 -7.56 -29.77
CA ASP A 48 32.86 -7.94 -31.15
C ASP A 48 33.80 -8.79 -32.04
N ALA A 49 33.32 -9.80 -32.81
CA ALA A 49 32.32 -9.62 -33.87
C ALA A 49 31.98 -10.94 -34.63
N ARG A 50 30.86 -10.94 -35.39
CA ARG A 50 30.63 -11.62 -36.71
C ARG A 50 30.83 -13.16 -36.79
N LYS A 51 29.81 -14.00 -37.03
CA LYS A 51 28.86 -14.17 -38.17
C LYS A 51 29.23 -15.38 -39.06
N ASN A 52 28.20 -16.15 -39.44
CA ASN A 52 28.14 -17.12 -40.55
C ASN A 52 28.96 -18.43 -40.42
N ALA A 53 28.65 -19.54 -41.11
CA ALA A 53 27.37 -20.11 -41.61
C ALA A 53 27.62 -21.53 -42.19
N ALA A 54 26.57 -22.38 -42.27
CA ALA A 54 26.49 -23.67 -43.00
C ALA A 54 27.44 -24.81 -42.53
N ALA A 55 26.96 -25.98 -42.09
CA ALA A 55 26.39 -27.13 -42.85
C ALA A 55 27.48 -28.03 -43.51
N SER A 56 27.32 -29.36 -43.71
CA SER A 56 26.13 -30.24 -43.68
C SER A 56 26.48 -31.75 -43.58
N ARG A 57 25.49 -32.61 -43.23
CA ARG A 57 25.37 -34.05 -43.59
C ARG A 57 26.39 -35.02 -42.91
N THR A 58 26.22 -36.35 -42.79
CA THR A 58 25.19 -37.39 -43.16
C THR A 58 25.34 -38.61 -42.19
N SER A 59 24.64 -39.77 -42.17
CA SER A 59 23.52 -40.41 -42.90
C SER A 59 23.05 -41.70 -42.18
N GLY A 60 21.78 -42.11 -42.29
CA GLY A 60 21.30 -43.49 -42.03
C GLY A 60 19.91 -43.58 -41.36
N ALA A 61 19.01 -44.51 -41.70
CA ALA A 61 19.00 -45.53 -42.77
C ALA A 61 17.55 -45.86 -43.22
N TRP A 62 17.38 -46.85 -44.12
CA TRP A 62 16.25 -47.03 -45.06
C TRP A 62 15.28 -48.18 -44.68
N SER A 63 13.95 -47.96 -44.78
CA SER A 63 12.88 -48.88 -45.28
C SER A 63 11.47 -48.52 -44.75
N GLY A 64 10.36 -48.76 -45.45
CA GLY A 64 10.14 -49.30 -46.82
C GLY A 64 8.99 -48.58 -47.54
N ALA A 65 8.53 -49.08 -48.69
CA ALA A 65 7.63 -48.36 -49.61
C ALA A 65 6.33 -49.12 -49.95
N ALA A 66 5.25 -48.38 -50.27
CA ALA A 66 4.29 -48.70 -51.34
C ALA A 66 3.28 -47.56 -51.59
N ASP A 67 3.35 -46.99 -52.81
CA ASP A 67 2.28 -46.53 -53.74
C ASP A 67 0.88 -46.02 -53.30
N GLY A 68 0.20 -45.34 -54.25
CA GLY A 68 -1.27 -45.20 -54.27
C GLY A 68 -1.82 -43.78 -54.03
N SER A 69 -2.29 -43.12 -55.10
CA SER A 69 -3.03 -41.84 -55.01
C SER A 69 -4.54 -42.05 -54.95
N SER A 70 -5.26 -41.26 -54.14
CA SER A 70 -6.62 -40.79 -54.47
C SER A 70 -7.17 -39.73 -53.49
N ARG A 71 -8.28 -39.11 -53.92
CA ARG A 71 -8.98 -37.95 -53.35
C ARG A 71 -9.51 -38.21 -51.93
N GLY A 72 -9.42 -37.23 -51.04
CA GLY A 72 -9.96 -37.29 -49.67
C GLY A 72 -11.43 -36.86 -49.52
N PRO A 73 -11.99 -36.95 -48.30
CA PRO A 73 -13.33 -36.47 -47.97
C PRO A 73 -13.33 -35.05 -47.35
N THR A 74 -14.44 -34.34 -47.47
CA THR A 74 -14.69 -33.04 -46.84
C THR A 74 -15.20 -33.16 -45.40
N ALA A 75 -14.87 -32.18 -44.56
CA ALA A 75 -15.47 -31.95 -43.24
C ALA A 75 -16.24 -30.60 -43.26
N PRO A 76 -17.33 -30.44 -42.49
CA PRO A 76 -18.29 -29.36 -42.69
C PRO A 76 -17.82 -27.99 -42.17
N GLN A 77 -18.33 -26.93 -42.81
CA GLN A 77 -18.13 -25.54 -42.38
C GLN A 77 -18.98 -25.21 -41.16
N ALA A 78 -18.42 -24.48 -40.19
CA ALA A 78 -19.20 -23.80 -39.15
C ALA A 78 -19.82 -22.50 -39.71
N PRO A 79 -21.02 -22.09 -39.27
CA PRO A 79 -21.70 -20.91 -39.80
C PRO A 79 -20.96 -19.60 -39.43
N ALA A 80 -20.93 -18.65 -40.37
CA ALA A 80 -20.29 -17.36 -40.17
C ALA A 80 -21.10 -16.47 -39.20
N VAL A 81 -20.42 -15.93 -38.18
CA VAL A 81 -20.96 -14.84 -37.36
C VAL A 81 -20.72 -13.51 -38.10
N PRO A 82 -21.76 -12.70 -38.36
CA PRO A 82 -21.62 -11.51 -39.18
C PRO A 82 -20.99 -10.33 -38.42
N GLY A 83 -20.16 -9.56 -39.13
CA GLY A 83 -19.88 -8.15 -38.82
C GLY A 83 -19.12 -7.88 -37.52
N ALA A 84 -17.80 -8.05 -37.54
CA ALA A 84 -16.96 -7.25 -36.66
C ALA A 84 -17.14 -5.76 -37.03
N PRO A 85 -17.42 -4.84 -36.07
CA PRO A 85 -17.31 -3.42 -36.31
C PRO A 85 -15.91 -3.09 -36.86
N GLY A 86 -15.85 -2.18 -37.84
CA GLY A 86 -14.61 -1.84 -38.50
C GLY A 86 -13.55 -1.32 -37.53
N ALA A 87 -12.28 -1.45 -37.92
CA ALA A 87 -11.17 -0.82 -37.19
C ALA A 87 -11.23 0.71 -37.37
N GLU A 88 -12.04 1.37 -36.55
CA GLU A 88 -11.94 2.82 -36.37
C GLU A 88 -10.53 3.15 -35.88
N ALA A 89 -9.89 4.11 -36.54
CA ALA A 89 -8.56 4.57 -36.18
C ALA A 89 -8.63 5.41 -34.89
N GLU A 90 -8.67 4.77 -33.72
CA GLU A 90 -8.61 5.47 -32.44
C GLU A 90 -7.40 6.42 -32.43
N SER A 91 -7.68 7.69 -32.13
CA SER A 91 -6.64 8.70 -31.95
C SER A 91 -5.60 8.24 -30.94
N GLY A 92 -4.31 8.41 -31.25
CA GLY A 92 -3.16 7.95 -30.45
C GLY A 92 -2.96 8.60 -29.07
N GLU A 93 -4.02 9.06 -28.41
CA GLU A 93 -4.01 9.57 -27.05
C GLU A 93 -3.84 8.42 -26.04
N SER A 94 -2.81 8.51 -25.20
CA SER A 94 -2.55 7.50 -24.18
C SER A 94 -3.67 7.44 -23.14
N LEU A 95 -3.77 6.32 -22.43
CA LEU A 95 -4.68 6.19 -21.29
C LEU A 95 -4.42 7.27 -20.22
N ARG A 96 -3.19 7.78 -20.10
CA ARG A 96 -2.81 8.82 -19.13
C ARG A 96 -3.38 10.19 -19.51
N GLU A 97 -3.34 10.55 -20.78
CA GLU A 97 -3.90 11.81 -21.30
C GLU A 97 -5.43 11.80 -21.26
N ARG A 98 -6.07 10.66 -21.64
CA ARG A 98 -7.52 10.45 -21.46
C ARG A 98 -7.97 10.65 -20.00
N VAL A 99 -7.14 10.26 -19.02
CA VAL A 99 -7.41 10.49 -17.59
C VAL A 99 -7.21 11.95 -17.18
N ALA A 100 -6.13 12.61 -17.62
CA ALA A 100 -5.92 14.04 -17.38
C ALA A 100 -7.07 14.89 -17.93
N ARG A 101 -7.49 14.62 -19.18
CA ARG A 101 -8.64 15.25 -19.85
C ARG A 101 -9.90 15.17 -19.00
N ARG A 102 -10.24 13.96 -18.53
CA ARG A 102 -11.45 13.68 -17.73
C ARG A 102 -11.42 14.24 -16.29
N GLN A 103 -10.26 14.70 -15.80
CA GLN A 103 -10.10 15.34 -14.48
C GLN A 103 -9.80 16.85 -14.56
N GLY A 104 -10.04 17.47 -15.72
CA GLY A 104 -9.88 18.91 -15.92
C GLY A 104 -8.45 19.30 -16.33
N ALA A 105 -8.01 18.83 -17.50
CA ALA A 105 -6.67 19.08 -18.05
C ALA A 105 -6.26 20.56 -18.18
N GLY A 106 -7.18 21.52 -18.08
CA GLY A 106 -6.85 22.94 -17.97
C GLY A 106 -6.21 23.34 -16.62
N ARG A 107 -6.18 22.46 -15.61
CA ARG A 107 -5.68 22.75 -14.25
C ARG A 107 -4.61 21.80 -13.72
N ILE A 108 -4.28 20.72 -14.44
CA ILE A 108 -3.19 19.80 -14.09
C ILE A 108 -2.33 19.44 -15.29
N ALA A 109 -1.04 19.19 -15.05
CA ALA A 109 -0.13 18.57 -15.99
C ALA A 109 0.45 17.28 -15.38
N LEU A 110 0.63 16.25 -16.20
CA LEU A 110 1.26 15.00 -15.76
C LEU A 110 2.76 15.01 -16.08
N ARG A 111 3.54 14.39 -15.21
CA ARG A 111 4.97 14.08 -15.39
C ARG A 111 5.18 12.61 -15.07
N THR A 112 6.01 11.92 -15.85
CA THR A 112 6.48 10.58 -15.47
C THR A 112 7.83 10.75 -14.79
N LEU A 113 7.96 10.22 -13.57
CA LEU A 113 9.24 10.13 -12.85
C LEU A 113 9.70 8.67 -12.86
N THR A 114 10.97 8.43 -13.15
CA THR A 114 11.58 7.09 -13.16
C THR A 114 12.82 7.04 -12.27
N LEU A 115 13.06 5.89 -11.67
CA LEU A 115 14.25 5.59 -10.87
C LEU A 115 14.54 4.08 -10.92
N GLU A 116 15.82 3.71 -10.89
CA GLU A 116 16.21 2.32 -10.68
C GLU A 116 16.11 2.01 -9.16
N HIS A 117 15.47 0.91 -8.79
CA HIS A 117 15.44 0.41 -7.42
C HIS A 117 15.40 -1.12 -7.40
N GLY A 118 16.20 -1.77 -6.55
CA GLY A 118 16.24 -3.24 -6.48
C GLY A 118 16.63 -3.93 -7.80
N GLY A 119 17.45 -3.27 -8.62
CA GLY A 119 17.87 -3.79 -9.94
C GLY A 119 16.84 -3.64 -11.06
N VAL A 120 15.71 -2.95 -10.83
CA VAL A 120 14.66 -2.75 -11.84
C VAL A 120 14.22 -1.28 -11.95
N ARG A 121 13.84 -0.87 -13.16
CA ARG A 121 13.28 0.46 -13.41
C ARG A 121 11.88 0.57 -12.84
N ARG A 122 11.71 1.42 -11.84
CA ARG A 122 10.42 1.81 -11.26
C ARG A 122 9.95 3.14 -11.85
N ALA A 123 8.64 3.38 -11.79
CA ALA A 123 8.03 4.60 -12.30
C ALA A 123 6.92 5.12 -11.37
N ALA A 124 6.64 6.42 -11.48
CA ALA A 124 5.49 7.08 -10.87
C ALA A 124 4.94 8.16 -11.79
N VAL A 125 3.63 8.39 -11.75
CA VAL A 125 2.98 9.54 -12.39
C VAL A 125 2.80 10.64 -11.34
N VAL A 126 3.40 11.80 -11.57
CA VAL A 126 3.23 13.00 -10.74
C VAL A 126 2.25 13.93 -11.45
N ALA A 127 1.11 14.19 -10.84
CA ALA A 127 0.20 15.26 -11.23
C ALA A 127 0.61 16.55 -10.50
N VAL A 128 1.03 17.55 -11.29
CA VAL A 128 1.33 18.91 -10.83
C VAL A 128 0.23 19.87 -11.27
N PRO A 129 0.01 21.01 -10.60
CA PRO A 129 -0.86 22.07 -11.10
C PRO A 129 -0.43 22.56 -12.50
N ALA A 130 -1.39 22.97 -13.34
CA ALA A 130 -1.06 23.60 -14.62
C ALA A 130 -0.24 24.88 -14.39
N GLY A 131 0.82 25.08 -15.19
CA GLY A 131 1.77 26.19 -15.00
C GLY A 131 2.76 26.01 -13.84
N TRP A 132 2.70 24.92 -13.07
CA TRP A 132 3.70 24.62 -12.04
C TRP A 132 5.11 24.47 -12.67
N GLN A 133 6.08 25.17 -12.09
CA GLN A 133 7.49 25.14 -12.48
C GLN A 133 8.37 24.82 -11.27
N ALA A 134 9.31 23.90 -11.43
CA ALA A 134 10.25 23.55 -10.36
C ALA A 134 11.10 24.78 -9.98
N GLY A 135 11.05 25.17 -8.71
CA GLY A 135 11.82 26.32 -8.19
C GLY A 135 11.15 27.69 -8.30
N ALA A 136 10.03 27.84 -9.03
CA ALA A 136 9.27 29.09 -9.10
C ALA A 136 8.47 29.42 -7.81
N GLY A 137 8.66 28.63 -6.76
CA GLY A 137 8.07 28.81 -5.44
C GLY A 137 8.87 28.08 -4.36
N GLY A 138 8.36 28.12 -3.13
CA GLY A 138 8.91 27.42 -1.97
C GLY A 138 8.71 25.89 -2.03
N LEU A 139 8.87 25.22 -0.89
CA LEU A 139 8.62 23.79 -0.79
C LEU A 139 7.12 23.48 -0.94
N VAL A 140 6.79 22.40 -1.64
CA VAL A 140 5.39 22.03 -1.96
C VAL A 140 4.95 20.75 -1.23
N PRO A 141 3.71 20.67 -0.73
CA PRO A 141 3.22 19.46 -0.08
C PRO A 141 2.84 18.40 -1.13
N ALA A 142 2.90 17.12 -0.75
CA ALA A 142 2.65 16.00 -1.66
C ALA A 142 1.77 14.93 -1.02
N ILE A 143 0.92 14.31 -1.83
CA ILE A 143 0.13 13.12 -1.49
C ILE A 143 0.62 11.98 -2.37
N ILE A 144 1.25 10.97 -1.78
CA ILE A 144 1.64 9.73 -2.47
C ILE A 144 0.49 8.73 -2.30
N PHE A 145 -0.06 8.23 -3.40
CA PHE A 145 -1.19 7.32 -3.41
C PHE A 145 -0.83 5.95 -4.02
N LEU A 146 -0.92 4.90 -3.20
CA LEU A 146 -0.59 3.53 -3.57
C LEU A 146 -1.85 2.75 -3.98
N HIS A 147 -1.85 2.20 -5.19
CA HIS A 147 -2.99 1.47 -5.77
C HIS A 147 -3.19 0.06 -5.16
N GLY A 148 -4.35 -0.55 -5.37
CA GLY A 148 -4.64 -1.94 -4.96
C GLY A 148 -3.87 -3.00 -5.77
N ALA A 149 -3.96 -4.27 -5.37
CA ALA A 149 -3.33 -5.37 -6.10
C ALA A 149 -4.07 -5.63 -7.41
N GLY A 150 -3.33 -5.76 -8.52
CA GLY A 150 -3.85 -5.73 -9.89
C GLY A 150 -3.90 -4.32 -10.51
N GLY A 151 -3.36 -3.32 -9.83
CA GLY A 151 -3.59 -1.90 -10.11
C GLY A 151 -2.68 -1.27 -11.15
N SER A 152 -2.73 0.06 -11.20
CA SER A 152 -1.75 0.93 -11.86
C SER A 152 -1.94 2.37 -11.40
N ALA A 153 -0.96 3.23 -11.67
CA ALA A 153 -1.07 4.67 -11.42
C ALA A 153 -2.31 5.28 -12.11
N ALA A 154 -2.51 4.93 -13.39
CA ALA A 154 -3.63 5.43 -14.19
C ALA A 154 -5.01 4.93 -13.72
N GLN A 155 -5.07 3.74 -13.11
CA GLN A 155 -6.29 3.21 -12.50
C GLN A 155 -6.63 3.96 -11.20
N ALA A 156 -5.66 4.07 -10.28
CA ALA A 156 -5.86 4.79 -9.02
C ALA A 156 -6.24 6.27 -9.23
N MET A 157 -5.66 6.94 -10.24
CA MET A 157 -6.08 8.28 -10.64
C MET A 157 -7.58 8.34 -10.96
N ARG A 158 -8.09 7.43 -11.82
CA ARG A 158 -9.54 7.38 -12.18
C ARG A 158 -10.42 7.07 -10.98
N GLN A 159 -10.08 6.01 -10.25
CA GLN A 159 -10.85 5.51 -9.12
C GLN A 159 -11.08 6.58 -8.06
N THR A 160 -10.03 7.36 -7.73
CA THR A 160 -10.07 8.36 -6.65
C THR A 160 -10.48 9.76 -7.12
N GLY A 161 -10.22 10.15 -8.37
CA GLY A 161 -10.28 11.54 -8.80
C GLY A 161 -9.24 12.46 -8.11
N LEU A 162 -8.24 11.87 -7.43
CA LEU A 162 -7.33 12.61 -6.54
C LEU A 162 -6.41 13.58 -7.30
N ALA A 163 -6.01 13.28 -8.54
CA ALA A 163 -5.04 14.09 -9.28
C ALA A 163 -5.51 15.54 -9.49
N GLY A 164 -6.73 15.73 -10.00
CA GLY A 164 -7.31 17.07 -10.15
C GLY A 164 -7.62 17.75 -8.81
N ARG A 165 -8.09 16.99 -7.81
CA ARG A 165 -8.54 17.52 -6.51
C ARG A 165 -7.39 17.93 -5.59
N ALA A 166 -6.29 17.18 -5.59
CA ALA A 166 -5.08 17.51 -4.85
C ALA A 166 -4.42 18.78 -5.40
N ALA A 167 -4.28 18.89 -6.72
CA ALA A 167 -3.73 20.08 -7.35
C ALA A 167 -4.60 21.33 -7.13
N ALA A 168 -5.93 21.18 -7.13
CA ALA A 168 -6.86 22.26 -6.75
C ALA A 168 -6.73 22.67 -5.26
N ALA A 169 -6.22 21.79 -4.39
CA ALA A 169 -5.92 22.05 -2.99
C ALA A 169 -4.44 22.45 -2.73
N GLY A 170 -3.63 22.63 -3.79
CA GLY A 170 -2.21 23.04 -3.68
C GLY A 170 -1.21 21.90 -3.41
N PHE A 171 -1.64 20.64 -3.49
CA PHE A 171 -0.78 19.46 -3.33
C PHE A 171 -0.34 18.88 -4.66
N LEU A 172 0.89 18.36 -4.73
CA LEU A 172 1.25 17.40 -5.77
C LEU A 172 0.59 16.05 -5.46
N ALA A 173 0.04 15.36 -6.45
CA ALA A 173 -0.42 13.97 -6.29
C ALA A 173 0.47 13.02 -7.07
N VAL A 174 1.01 12.02 -6.37
CA VAL A 174 1.97 11.05 -6.92
C VAL A 174 1.35 9.67 -6.89
N PHE A 175 1.34 9.00 -8.02
CA PHE A 175 0.77 7.66 -8.21
C PHE A 175 1.90 6.73 -8.67
N PRO A 176 2.54 5.98 -7.76
CA PRO A 176 3.62 5.04 -8.11
C PRO A 176 3.05 3.80 -8.81
N GLU A 177 3.81 3.21 -9.72
CA GLU A 177 3.48 1.95 -10.38
C GLU A 177 4.08 0.77 -9.58
N GLY A 178 3.26 -0.23 -9.26
CA GLY A 178 3.71 -1.48 -8.64
C GLY A 178 4.48 -2.35 -9.64
N LEU A 179 5.22 -3.36 -9.15
CA LEU A 179 5.83 -4.32 -10.06
C LEU A 179 4.78 -5.28 -10.61
N GLY A 180 4.87 -5.55 -11.92
CA GLY A 180 4.01 -6.51 -12.60
C GLY A 180 4.28 -7.96 -12.16
N GLY A 181 3.22 -8.75 -12.21
CA GLY A 181 3.19 -10.16 -11.90
C GLY A 181 1.96 -10.84 -12.49
N SER A 182 1.78 -12.11 -12.16
CA SER A 182 0.67 -12.98 -12.59
C SER A 182 -0.72 -12.36 -12.45
N GLY A 183 -0.96 -11.60 -11.36
CA GLY A 183 -2.22 -10.91 -11.07
C GLY A 183 -2.25 -9.41 -11.44
N GLY A 184 -1.32 -8.91 -12.27
CA GLY A 184 -1.15 -7.48 -12.53
C GLY A 184 -0.11 -6.81 -11.64
N GLN A 185 -0.16 -5.48 -11.44
CA GLN A 185 0.79 -4.78 -10.56
C GLN A 185 0.42 -4.95 -9.08
N ALA A 186 1.39 -5.26 -8.22
CA ALA A 186 1.16 -5.39 -6.77
C ALA A 186 2.37 -4.93 -5.93
N TRP A 187 2.14 -4.84 -4.61
CA TRP A 187 3.10 -4.42 -3.60
C TRP A 187 3.42 -5.53 -2.60
N ASN A 188 4.67 -5.58 -2.14
CA ASN A 188 5.09 -6.37 -0.98
C ASN A 188 4.63 -5.72 0.35
N ALA A 189 3.38 -5.96 0.74
CA ALA A 189 2.77 -5.49 1.97
C ALA A 189 2.58 -6.64 2.98
N TRP A 190 3.70 -7.19 3.46
CA TRP A 190 3.79 -8.33 4.38
C TRP A 190 3.19 -9.63 3.83
N THR A 191 1.89 -9.87 4.08
CA THR A 191 1.16 -11.09 3.72
C THR A 191 0.38 -10.94 2.42
N CYS A 192 0.26 -9.71 1.92
CA CYS A 192 -0.42 -9.36 0.67
C CYS A 192 0.54 -8.57 -0.25
N CYS A 193 0.54 -8.71 -1.57
CA CYS A 193 -0.17 -9.67 -2.42
C CYS A 193 0.66 -9.96 -3.68
N GLY A 194 0.44 -11.16 -4.26
CA GLY A 194 1.01 -11.56 -5.55
C GLY A 194 2.54 -11.56 -5.62
N ASP A 195 3.05 -11.56 -6.85
CA ASP A 195 4.47 -11.79 -7.16
C ASP A 195 5.44 -10.81 -6.47
N SER A 196 5.00 -9.60 -6.10
CA SER A 196 5.84 -8.63 -5.36
C SER A 196 6.09 -9.09 -3.92
N ARG A 197 5.05 -9.59 -3.23
CA ARG A 197 5.18 -10.27 -1.93
C ARG A 197 6.05 -11.52 -2.06
N ASP A 198 5.74 -12.38 -3.03
CA ASP A 198 6.33 -13.72 -3.12
C ASP A 198 7.82 -13.68 -3.51
N ARG A 199 8.22 -12.72 -4.35
CA ARG A 199 9.63 -12.40 -4.65
C ARG A 199 10.30 -11.50 -3.58
N ARG A 200 9.59 -11.15 -2.51
CA ARG A 200 10.05 -10.27 -1.40
C ARG A 200 10.61 -8.92 -1.87
N VAL A 201 9.96 -8.30 -2.86
CA VAL A 201 10.35 -7.01 -3.46
C VAL A 201 10.49 -5.92 -2.39
N ASP A 202 11.56 -5.13 -2.46
CA ASP A 202 11.74 -3.98 -1.58
C ASP A 202 10.93 -2.75 -2.05
N ASP A 203 9.61 -2.83 -1.88
CA ASP A 203 8.71 -1.70 -2.16
C ASP A 203 8.80 -0.58 -1.10
N VAL A 204 9.26 -0.89 0.11
CA VAL A 204 9.45 0.10 1.19
C VAL A 204 10.64 1.01 0.88
N GLY A 205 11.77 0.44 0.45
CA GLY A 205 12.91 1.19 -0.07
C GLY A 205 12.58 1.94 -1.35
N PHE A 206 11.76 1.37 -2.26
CA PHE A 206 11.30 2.09 -3.46
C PHE A 206 10.52 3.36 -3.09
N VAL A 207 9.55 3.29 -2.16
CA VAL A 207 8.80 4.48 -1.72
C VAL A 207 9.73 5.52 -1.05
N ALA A 208 10.75 5.09 -0.30
CA ALA A 208 11.75 6.00 0.28
C ALA A 208 12.68 6.64 -0.76
N ALA A 209 13.06 5.90 -1.81
CA ALA A 209 13.85 6.40 -2.92
C ALA A 209 13.02 7.39 -3.77
N LEU A 210 11.74 7.08 -4.01
CA LEU A 210 10.78 7.98 -4.66
C LEU A 210 10.59 9.27 -3.85
N ILE A 211 10.42 9.20 -2.52
CA ILE A 211 10.36 10.39 -1.65
C ILE A 211 11.62 11.23 -1.77
N SER A 212 12.80 10.62 -1.76
CA SER A 212 14.07 11.33 -1.97
C SER A 212 14.11 12.04 -3.32
N ARG A 213 13.62 11.38 -4.38
CA ARG A 213 13.56 11.92 -5.74
C ARG A 213 12.53 13.04 -5.91
N LEU A 214 11.37 12.94 -5.25
CA LEU A 214 10.36 14.01 -5.20
C LEU A 214 10.87 15.26 -4.49
N ARG A 215 11.66 15.10 -3.42
CA ARG A 215 12.31 16.22 -2.72
C ARG A 215 13.34 16.94 -3.59
N ALA A 216 14.09 16.19 -4.40
CA ALA A 216 15.07 16.75 -5.34
C ALA A 216 14.40 17.42 -6.56
N ASP A 217 13.67 16.64 -7.36
CA ASP A 217 13.16 17.06 -8.67
C ASP A 217 11.93 17.99 -8.57
N PHE A 218 11.14 17.88 -7.50
CA PHE A 218 9.88 18.62 -7.32
C PHE A 218 9.87 19.57 -6.12
N ARG A 219 11.00 19.72 -5.39
CA ARG A 219 11.10 20.51 -4.15
C ARG A 219 10.01 20.19 -3.12
N VAL A 220 9.63 18.91 -3.00
CA VAL A 220 8.62 18.49 -2.03
C VAL A 220 9.09 18.75 -0.60
N ASP A 221 8.20 19.30 0.22
CA ASP A 221 8.42 19.55 1.64
C ASP A 221 8.47 18.22 2.42
N PRO A 222 9.59 17.83 3.05
CA PRO A 222 9.66 16.60 3.84
C PRO A 222 8.68 16.58 5.03
N ALA A 223 8.26 17.73 5.55
CA ALA A 223 7.29 17.82 6.64
C ALA A 223 5.82 17.70 6.17
N ARG A 224 5.56 17.67 4.86
CA ARG A 224 4.20 17.68 4.27
C ARG A 224 4.05 16.61 3.17
N ILE A 225 4.66 15.44 3.39
CA ILE A 225 4.49 14.24 2.57
C ILE A 225 3.42 13.35 3.22
N HIS A 226 2.27 13.23 2.59
CA HIS A 226 1.15 12.44 3.09
C HIS A 226 1.06 11.13 2.30
N LEU A 227 1.02 9.99 3.00
CA LEU A 227 0.97 8.68 2.36
C LEU A 227 -0.43 8.08 2.47
N ALA A 228 -1.01 7.72 1.34
CA ALA A 228 -2.34 7.16 1.23
C ALA A 228 -2.32 5.90 0.34
N GLY A 229 -3.32 5.04 0.48
CA GLY A 229 -3.50 3.94 -0.47
C GLY A 229 -4.84 3.25 -0.34
N PHE A 230 -5.07 2.30 -1.24
CA PHE A 230 -6.24 1.44 -1.27
C PHE A 230 -5.83 -0.04 -1.24
N SER A 231 -6.52 -0.87 -0.45
CA SER A 231 -6.31 -2.33 -0.41
C SER A 231 -4.82 -2.70 -0.13
N ASN A 232 -4.19 -3.52 -0.96
CA ASN A 232 -2.74 -3.82 -0.91
C ASN A 232 -1.84 -2.57 -0.83
N GLY A 233 -2.23 -1.45 -1.46
CA GLY A 233 -1.52 -0.17 -1.35
C GLY A 233 -1.71 0.52 0.00
N ALA A 234 -2.86 0.36 0.65
CA ALA A 234 -3.09 0.81 2.03
C ALA A 234 -2.29 -0.01 3.06
N MET A 235 -2.12 -1.31 2.79
CA MET A 235 -1.23 -2.18 3.56
C MET A 235 0.24 -1.77 3.39
N LEU A 236 0.70 -1.48 2.16
CA LEU A 236 2.06 -0.96 1.95
C LEU A 236 2.25 0.43 2.60
N ALA A 237 1.25 1.31 2.53
CA ALA A 237 1.29 2.62 3.20
C ALA A 237 1.51 2.47 4.72
N SER A 238 0.78 1.55 5.33
CA SER A 238 0.90 1.21 6.75
C SER A 238 2.27 0.59 7.09
N ARG A 239 2.76 -0.32 6.24
CA ARG A 239 4.10 -0.92 6.35
C ARG A 239 5.21 0.13 6.29
N PHE A 240 5.12 1.03 5.33
CA PHE A 240 6.11 2.08 5.11
C PHE A 240 6.29 2.97 6.33
N VAL A 241 5.22 3.42 6.99
CA VAL A 241 5.35 4.33 8.14
C VAL A 241 5.86 3.64 9.41
N LEU A 242 5.69 2.32 9.55
CA LEU A 242 6.30 1.54 10.63
C LEU A 242 7.79 1.28 10.39
N GLU A 243 8.18 0.92 9.15
CA GLU A 243 9.58 0.64 8.80
C GLU A 243 10.40 1.92 8.56
N ARG A 244 9.77 3.05 8.20
CA ARG A 244 10.41 4.35 7.91
C ARG A 244 9.77 5.52 8.71
N PRO A 245 9.76 5.46 10.05
CA PRO A 245 9.02 6.39 10.91
C PRO A 245 9.52 7.83 10.76
N GLY A 246 8.64 8.72 10.30
CA GLY A 246 8.94 10.14 10.07
C GLY A 246 9.29 10.52 8.63
N LEU A 247 9.19 9.61 7.66
CA LEU A 247 9.22 9.95 6.22
C LEU A 247 7.83 10.30 5.64
N ALA A 248 6.77 10.25 6.46
CA ALA A 248 5.44 10.72 6.11
C ALA A 248 4.82 11.50 7.29
N ALA A 249 4.11 12.57 6.96
CA ALA A 249 3.40 13.47 7.87
C ALA A 249 1.98 12.99 8.24
N SER A 250 1.43 12.02 7.50
CA SER A 250 0.21 11.29 7.87
C SER A 250 0.06 10.00 7.07
N LEU A 251 -0.74 9.06 7.59
CA LEU A 251 -1.18 7.84 6.90
C LEU A 251 -2.67 7.91 6.56
N CYS A 252 -3.06 7.41 5.39
CA CYS A 252 -4.44 7.03 5.09
C CYS A 252 -4.54 5.60 4.54
N SER A 253 -5.17 4.70 5.30
CA SER A 253 -5.57 3.36 4.88
C SER A 253 -7.02 3.39 4.40
N VAL A 254 -7.29 2.95 3.17
CA VAL A 254 -8.67 2.73 2.67
C VAL A 254 -8.83 1.28 2.25
N ALA A 255 -9.78 0.57 2.86
CA ALA A 255 -10.00 -0.87 2.64
C ALA A 255 -8.71 -1.71 2.83
N GLY A 256 -7.82 -1.29 3.72
CA GLY A 256 -6.53 -1.92 3.99
C GLY A 256 -6.62 -3.06 5.02
N GLY A 257 -5.47 -3.49 5.52
CA GLY A 257 -5.35 -4.51 6.57
C GLY A 257 -3.99 -4.41 7.27
N LEU A 258 -3.85 -5.09 8.41
CA LEU A 258 -2.59 -5.24 9.14
C LEU A 258 -2.40 -6.71 9.57
N PRO A 259 -1.18 -7.27 9.54
CA PRO A 259 -0.87 -8.49 10.27
C PRO A 259 -1.15 -8.36 11.78
N CYS A 260 -1.42 -9.49 12.45
CA CYS A 260 -1.70 -9.50 13.89
C CYS A 260 -0.49 -9.06 14.75
N ASP A 261 0.72 -9.49 14.36
CA ASP A 261 1.97 -9.37 15.12
C ASP A 261 2.86 -8.24 14.59
N LEU A 262 2.37 -6.99 14.65
CA LEU A 262 3.15 -5.81 14.27
C LEU A 262 3.82 -5.14 15.48
N PRO A 263 5.05 -4.61 15.33
CA PRO A 263 5.65 -3.74 16.35
C PRO A 263 4.82 -2.45 16.47
N ARG A 264 4.69 -1.91 17.69
CA ARG A 264 4.06 -0.61 17.91
C ARG A 264 4.78 0.49 17.10
N PRO A 265 4.07 1.53 16.61
CA PRO A 265 4.70 2.69 16.01
C PRO A 265 5.72 3.33 16.97
N THR A 266 6.81 3.85 16.40
CA THR A 266 7.90 4.52 17.14
C THR A 266 7.84 6.04 17.02
N ARG A 267 6.84 6.57 16.30
CA ARG A 267 6.49 7.99 16.20
C ARG A 267 4.97 8.15 16.05
N ASP A 268 4.43 9.16 16.71
CA ASP A 268 3.04 9.56 16.50
C ASP A 268 2.86 10.17 15.11
N LEU A 269 1.75 9.85 14.45
CA LEU A 269 1.30 10.52 13.23
C LEU A 269 -0.24 10.56 13.16
N PRO A 270 -0.82 11.51 12.41
CA PRO A 270 -2.23 11.46 12.04
C PRO A 270 -2.49 10.25 11.13
N VAL A 271 -3.41 9.38 11.53
CA VAL A 271 -3.85 8.20 10.77
C VAL A 271 -5.34 8.30 10.44
N LEU A 272 -5.69 8.10 9.19
CA LEU A 272 -7.06 7.92 8.71
C LEU A 272 -7.24 6.47 8.26
N VAL A 273 -8.29 5.81 8.76
CA VAL A 273 -8.74 4.50 8.29
C VAL A 273 -10.16 4.67 7.74
N ILE A 274 -10.40 4.36 6.46
CA ILE A 274 -11.74 4.35 5.86
C ILE A 274 -12.06 2.91 5.42
N HIS A 275 -13.19 2.36 5.86
CA HIS A 275 -13.52 0.96 5.58
C HIS A 275 -15.02 0.72 5.42
N GLY A 276 -15.41 -0.11 4.47
CA GLY A 276 -16.81 -0.52 4.26
C GLY A 276 -17.24 -1.64 5.21
N ASP A 277 -18.43 -1.54 5.81
CA ASP A 277 -18.90 -2.54 6.79
C ASP A 277 -19.32 -3.90 6.17
N GLN A 278 -19.42 -3.98 4.84
CA GLN A 278 -19.68 -5.20 4.08
C GLN A 278 -18.43 -5.73 3.34
N ASP A 279 -17.26 -5.12 3.51
CA ASP A 279 -16.03 -5.55 2.84
C ASP A 279 -15.67 -7.01 3.21
N GLN A 280 -15.67 -7.88 2.20
CA GLN A 280 -15.37 -9.32 2.32
C GLN A 280 -13.94 -9.68 1.91
N VAL A 281 -13.18 -8.74 1.34
CA VAL A 281 -11.83 -8.97 0.78
C VAL A 281 -10.76 -8.47 1.75
N ALA A 282 -10.93 -7.27 2.28
CA ALA A 282 -10.24 -6.79 3.47
C ALA A 282 -11.28 -6.70 4.58
N ARG A 283 -11.41 -7.73 5.42
CA ARG A 283 -12.63 -7.93 6.21
C ARG A 283 -12.88 -6.86 7.26
N PHE A 284 -14.12 -6.38 7.33
CA PHE A 284 -14.52 -5.36 8.30
C PHE A 284 -14.54 -5.88 9.75
N GLY A 285 -15.07 -7.09 9.95
CA GLY A 285 -15.18 -7.78 11.22
C GLY A 285 -14.52 -9.15 11.20
N LEU A 286 -14.47 -9.83 12.35
CA LEU A 286 -14.05 -11.23 12.41
C LEU A 286 -15.07 -12.10 11.65
N ALA A 287 -14.60 -12.86 10.66
CA ALA A 287 -15.43 -13.84 9.97
C ALA A 287 -15.69 -15.06 10.87
N ALA A 288 -16.85 -15.68 10.71
CA ALA A 288 -17.05 -17.06 11.15
C ALA A 288 -16.28 -18.00 10.21
N GLY A 289 -15.35 -18.80 10.75
CA GLY A 289 -14.50 -19.70 9.97
C GLY A 289 -13.13 -19.12 9.63
N ARG A 290 -12.32 -19.88 8.89
CA ARG A 290 -10.93 -19.48 8.53
C ARG A 290 -10.90 -18.40 7.43
N PRO A 291 -9.85 -17.56 7.40
CA PRO A 291 -9.48 -16.77 6.23
C PRO A 291 -9.33 -17.64 4.97
N ALA A 292 -9.68 -17.08 3.80
CA ALA A 292 -9.55 -17.77 2.52
C ALA A 292 -8.08 -18.11 2.18
N THR A 293 -7.13 -17.37 2.76
CA THR A 293 -5.68 -17.57 2.70
C THR A 293 -5.16 -18.57 3.76
N GLY A 294 -5.99 -18.95 4.72
CA GLY A 294 -5.72 -20.00 5.70
C GLY A 294 -5.02 -19.59 7.01
N ARG A 295 -4.50 -18.35 7.16
CA ARG A 295 -3.81 -17.91 8.39
C ARG A 295 -4.66 -16.95 9.23
N LEU A 296 -4.81 -17.25 10.52
CA LEU A 296 -5.53 -16.44 11.52
C LEU A 296 -5.04 -14.99 11.69
N CYS A 297 -3.88 -14.65 11.12
CA CYS A 297 -3.19 -13.37 11.29
C CYS A 297 -3.14 -12.49 10.03
N GLU A 298 -3.85 -12.86 8.97
CA GLU A 298 -3.91 -12.08 7.72
C GLU A 298 -5.11 -11.12 7.67
N ASP A 299 -6.21 -11.46 8.36
CA ASP A 299 -7.46 -10.69 8.41
C ASP A 299 -7.62 -9.94 9.75
N SER A 300 -6.68 -9.08 10.18
CA SER A 300 -6.97 -8.18 11.31
C SER A 300 -8.09 -7.23 10.89
N PRO A 301 -9.27 -7.23 11.56
CA PRO A 301 -10.44 -6.52 11.04
C PRO A 301 -10.22 -5.02 10.88
N ALA A 302 -10.99 -4.36 10.03
CA ALA A 302 -10.97 -2.90 9.84
C ALA A 302 -10.83 -2.09 11.14
N ARG A 303 -11.59 -2.47 12.17
CA ARG A 303 -11.56 -1.83 13.49
C ARG A 303 -10.25 -2.07 14.25
N ALA A 304 -9.66 -3.26 14.15
CA ALA A 304 -8.38 -3.60 14.76
C ALA A 304 -7.22 -2.77 14.20
N GLN A 305 -7.32 -2.28 12.95
CA GLN A 305 -6.33 -1.33 12.41
C GLN A 305 -6.36 -0.01 13.19
N ALA A 306 -7.55 0.57 13.37
CA ALA A 306 -7.71 1.81 14.12
C ALA A 306 -7.30 1.63 15.60
N GLU A 307 -7.63 0.50 16.21
CA GLU A 307 -7.25 0.18 17.58
C GLU A 307 -5.74 -0.08 17.74
N PHE A 308 -5.07 -0.70 16.77
CA PHE A 308 -3.60 -0.81 16.72
C PHE A 308 -2.93 0.56 16.72
N TRP A 309 -3.39 1.48 15.85
CA TRP A 309 -2.83 2.83 15.79
C TRP A 309 -3.13 3.64 17.06
N ALA A 310 -4.35 3.55 17.60
CA ALA A 310 -4.75 4.29 18.79
C ALA A 310 -4.01 3.81 20.05
N LYS A 311 -3.91 2.49 20.25
CA LYS A 311 -3.13 1.87 21.33
C LYS A 311 -1.63 2.10 21.15
N GLY A 312 -1.14 2.08 19.91
CA GLY A 312 0.27 2.26 19.59
C GLY A 312 0.82 3.66 19.86
N MET A 313 -0.04 4.67 19.85
CA MET A 313 0.26 6.08 20.14
C MET A 313 -0.37 6.55 21.48
N ASP A 314 -0.70 5.63 22.38
CA ASP A 314 -1.25 5.90 23.72
C ASP A 314 -2.48 6.86 23.76
N LEU A 315 -3.34 6.80 22.73
CA LEU A 315 -4.53 7.66 22.59
C LEU A 315 -5.70 7.18 23.47
N THR A 316 -6.72 8.03 23.67
CA THR A 316 -7.91 7.67 24.46
C THR A 316 -8.65 6.47 23.89
N ALA A 317 -8.73 5.37 24.67
CA ALA A 317 -9.41 4.13 24.28
C ALA A 317 -10.92 4.31 24.00
N SER A 318 -11.55 5.35 24.53
CA SER A 318 -12.91 5.77 24.17
C SER A 318 -12.85 6.88 23.11
N PRO A 319 -13.15 6.60 21.83
CA PRO A 319 -13.17 7.62 20.79
C PRO A 319 -14.40 8.53 20.91
N ALA A 320 -14.30 9.75 20.38
CA ALA A 320 -15.47 10.58 20.10
C ALA A 320 -16.20 10.00 18.87
N VAL A 321 -17.41 9.47 19.08
CA VAL A 321 -18.22 8.83 18.02
C VAL A 321 -19.20 9.83 17.41
N ARG A 322 -19.27 9.87 16.08
CA ARG A 322 -20.25 10.65 15.31
C ARG A 322 -20.98 9.71 14.35
N GLU A 323 -22.22 9.42 14.68
CA GLU A 323 -23.10 8.51 13.94
C GLU A 323 -23.91 9.29 12.89
N GLY A 324 -23.93 8.81 11.65
CA GLY A 324 -24.63 9.44 10.53
C GLY A 324 -25.29 8.42 9.60
N ALA A 325 -26.08 8.89 8.63
CA ALA A 325 -26.90 8.03 7.78
C ALA A 325 -26.09 7.04 6.92
N ARG A 326 -24.94 7.47 6.37
CA ARG A 326 -24.06 6.65 5.50
C ARG A 326 -22.68 6.37 6.11
N LEU A 327 -22.32 7.08 7.17
CA LEU A 327 -21.01 7.02 7.81
C LEU A 327 -21.17 6.94 9.33
N ARG A 328 -20.27 6.19 9.97
CA ARG A 328 -19.96 6.31 11.40
C ARG A 328 -18.50 6.68 11.52
N VAL A 329 -18.19 7.68 12.34
CA VAL A 329 -16.81 8.16 12.53
C VAL A 329 -16.41 8.03 13.99
N GLU A 330 -15.30 7.36 14.26
CA GLU A 330 -14.68 7.24 15.59
C GLU A 330 -13.36 8.03 15.57
N ASP A 331 -13.26 9.09 16.38
CA ASP A 331 -12.07 9.94 16.52
C ASP A 331 -11.34 9.65 17.85
N PHE A 332 -10.15 9.04 17.79
CA PHE A 332 -9.24 8.79 18.92
C PHE A 332 -8.13 9.84 18.94
N ALA A 333 -7.84 10.46 20.09
CA ALA A 333 -6.78 11.48 20.22
C ALA A 333 -6.15 11.46 21.63
N ALA A 334 -4.97 12.04 21.80
CA ALA A 334 -4.44 12.33 23.14
C ALA A 334 -5.03 13.64 23.69
N ARG A 335 -5.03 13.79 25.02
CA ARG A 335 -5.51 15.01 25.71
C ARG A 335 -4.70 16.27 25.41
N ASP A 336 -3.48 16.10 24.88
CA ASP A 336 -2.55 17.18 24.51
C ASP A 336 -2.46 17.41 22.98
N GLY A 337 -3.24 16.69 22.18
CA GLY A 337 -3.25 16.80 20.72
C GLY A 337 -2.11 16.07 19.98
N ARG A 338 -1.27 15.29 20.68
CA ARG A 338 -0.34 14.35 20.04
C ARG A 338 -1.08 13.11 19.54
N GLY A 339 -0.73 12.67 18.34
CA GLY A 339 -1.43 11.61 17.62
C GLY A 339 -2.91 11.94 17.29
N HIS A 340 -3.45 11.32 16.25
CA HIS A 340 -4.88 11.35 15.95
C HIS A 340 -5.21 10.18 15.04
N VAL A 341 -6.11 9.30 15.48
CA VAL A 341 -6.67 8.25 14.62
C VAL A 341 -8.12 8.57 14.33
N ARG A 342 -8.47 8.66 13.05
CA ARG A 342 -9.86 8.71 12.60
C ARG A 342 -10.22 7.41 11.90
N PHE A 343 -11.19 6.69 12.45
CA PHE A 343 -11.81 5.55 11.78
C PHE A 343 -13.15 5.99 11.17
N VAL A 344 -13.35 5.70 9.88
CA VAL A 344 -14.58 6.01 9.13
C VAL A 344 -15.16 4.72 8.60
N VAL A 345 -16.24 4.28 9.22
CA VAL A 345 -17.04 3.14 8.79
C VAL A 345 -18.04 3.61 7.74
N VAL A 346 -18.03 2.96 6.58
CA VAL A 346 -18.90 3.25 5.43
C VAL A 346 -20.02 2.21 5.38
N LYS A 347 -21.25 2.66 5.68
CA LYS A 347 -22.41 1.78 5.84
C LYS A 347 -22.87 1.20 4.51
N GLY A 348 -23.01 -0.12 4.44
CA GLY A 348 -23.29 -0.84 3.19
C GLY A 348 -22.12 -0.85 2.20
N GLY A 349 -20.92 -0.44 2.63
CA GLY A 349 -19.74 -0.37 1.76
C GLY A 349 -19.05 -1.71 1.61
N GLY A 350 -18.79 -2.16 0.38
CA GLY A 350 -17.92 -3.29 0.07
C GLY A 350 -16.44 -2.88 -0.12
N HIS A 351 -15.65 -3.75 -0.77
CA HIS A 351 -14.23 -3.50 -1.07
C HIS A 351 -14.09 -2.51 -2.24
N ALA A 352 -14.28 -1.22 -1.97
CA ALA A 352 -14.30 -0.17 -2.99
C ALA A 352 -13.70 1.15 -2.45
N TRP A 353 -13.36 2.07 -3.35
CA TRP A 353 -13.07 3.45 -2.98
C TRP A 353 -14.37 4.25 -2.82
N PRO A 354 -14.81 4.64 -1.61
CA PRO A 354 -16.14 5.23 -1.41
C PRO A 354 -16.32 6.56 -2.15
N GLY A 355 -17.35 6.65 -2.99
CA GLY A 355 -17.55 7.79 -3.90
C GLY A 355 -16.69 7.81 -5.15
N GLY A 356 -15.87 6.78 -5.37
CA GLY A 356 -14.99 6.68 -6.52
C GLY A 356 -15.69 6.44 -7.85
N ALA A 357 -14.90 6.37 -8.92
CA ALA A 357 -15.41 5.97 -10.23
C ALA A 357 -16.04 4.56 -10.16
N ARG A 358 -17.22 4.40 -10.77
CA ARG A 358 -17.93 3.11 -10.88
C ARG A 358 -17.33 2.20 -11.98
N GLU A 359 -16.02 2.04 -11.97
CA GLU A 359 -15.32 1.06 -12.80
C GLU A 359 -15.29 -0.31 -12.09
N ARG A 360 -15.52 -1.41 -12.83
CA ARG A 360 -15.22 -2.75 -12.31
C ARG A 360 -13.72 -2.98 -12.39
N TYR A 361 -13.14 -3.40 -11.28
CA TYR A 361 -11.72 -3.65 -11.10
C TYR A 361 -11.56 -4.94 -10.26
N PRO A 362 -10.53 -5.78 -10.48
CA PRO A 362 -10.45 -7.09 -9.85
C PRO A 362 -10.60 -7.05 -8.32
N HIS A 363 -11.37 -7.99 -7.79
CA HIS A 363 -11.69 -8.13 -6.36
C HIS A 363 -12.35 -6.91 -5.70
N CYS A 364 -12.86 -5.94 -6.46
CA CYS A 364 -13.48 -4.73 -5.91
C CYS A 364 -14.96 -4.58 -6.28
N ASP A 365 -15.71 -4.09 -5.30
CA ASP A 365 -17.14 -3.81 -5.41
C ASP A 365 -17.43 -2.47 -6.10
N LEU A 366 -18.69 -2.26 -6.48
CA LEU A 366 -19.13 -0.93 -6.89
C LEU A 366 -19.23 0.01 -5.67
N PRO A 367 -18.67 1.22 -5.74
CA PRO A 367 -18.69 2.12 -4.60
C PRO A 367 -20.11 2.63 -4.27
N VAL A 368 -20.41 2.69 -2.98
CA VAL A 368 -21.65 3.31 -2.47
C VAL A 368 -21.71 4.79 -2.82
N ALA A 369 -22.90 5.26 -3.17
CA ALA A 369 -23.14 6.66 -3.54
C ALA A 369 -23.24 7.56 -2.30
N GLY A 370 -22.93 8.85 -2.46
CA GLY A 370 -23.14 9.87 -1.41
C GLY A 370 -22.18 9.78 -0.20
N VAL A 371 -21.05 9.09 -0.36
CA VAL A 371 -19.86 9.20 0.48
C VAL A 371 -18.73 9.66 -0.44
N ASP A 372 -17.80 10.50 0.05
CA ASP A 372 -16.65 10.99 -0.74
C ASP A 372 -15.35 10.78 0.04
N ALA A 373 -14.71 9.62 -0.15
CA ALA A 373 -13.46 9.28 0.53
C ALA A 373 -12.30 10.20 0.12
N THR A 374 -12.30 10.72 -1.11
CA THR A 374 -11.26 11.66 -1.58
C THR A 374 -11.41 13.03 -0.92
N GLY A 375 -12.65 13.48 -0.68
CA GLY A 375 -12.95 14.65 0.14
C GLY A 375 -12.51 14.46 1.59
N VAL A 376 -12.89 13.35 2.22
CA VAL A 376 -12.50 12.99 3.60
C VAL A 376 -10.97 12.90 3.74
N LEU A 377 -10.27 12.33 2.76
CA LEU A 377 -8.80 12.27 2.69
C LEU A 377 -8.18 13.67 2.67
N LEU A 378 -8.63 14.55 1.77
CA LEU A 378 -8.07 15.90 1.63
C LEU A 378 -8.36 16.77 2.87
N ASP A 379 -9.55 16.67 3.45
CA ASP A 379 -9.90 17.37 4.69
C ASP A 379 -9.17 16.83 5.93
N PHE A 380 -8.81 15.55 5.95
CA PHE A 380 -7.96 14.98 6.98
C PHE A 380 -6.51 15.46 6.81
N ILE A 381 -5.95 15.38 5.60
CA ILE A 381 -4.59 15.85 5.29
C ILE A 381 -4.42 17.33 5.63
N ARG A 382 -5.38 18.19 5.27
CA ARG A 382 -5.40 19.63 5.61
C ARG A 382 -5.48 19.93 7.13
N ARG A 383 -5.87 18.94 7.94
CA ARG A 383 -5.88 19.00 9.42
C ARG A 383 -4.64 18.33 10.04
N ALA A 384 -4.04 17.38 9.34
CA ALA A 384 -2.77 16.75 9.67
C ALA A 384 -1.57 17.67 9.41
N ASP A 385 -1.63 18.47 8.34
CA ASP A 385 -0.58 19.38 7.87
C ASP A 385 0.02 20.25 9.01
N PRO A 386 1.34 20.15 9.29
CA PRO A 386 2.00 20.91 10.35
C PRO A 386 1.83 22.42 10.25
N ALA A 387 1.82 22.99 9.04
CA ALA A 387 1.66 24.44 8.86
C ALA A 387 0.28 24.89 9.37
N ALA A 388 -0.77 24.20 8.91
CA ALA A 388 -2.14 24.48 9.32
C ALA A 388 -2.40 24.16 10.81
N ARG A 389 -1.62 23.25 11.42
CA ARG A 389 -1.63 23.03 12.87
C ARG A 389 -1.00 24.20 13.63
N GLN A 390 0.10 24.75 13.14
CA GLN A 390 0.81 25.86 13.76
C GLN A 390 0.02 27.18 13.66
N GLU A 391 -0.67 27.43 12.54
CA GLU A 391 -1.64 28.53 12.39
C GLU A 391 -2.74 28.47 13.46
N ARG A 392 -3.45 27.34 13.56
CA ARG A 392 -4.52 27.14 14.56
C ARG A 392 -4.03 27.23 16.01
N ALA A 393 -2.80 26.82 16.29
CA ALA A 393 -2.18 26.97 17.61
C ALA A 393 -1.82 28.44 17.92
N GLY A 394 -1.58 29.26 16.90
CA GLY A 394 -1.45 30.72 17.01
C GLY A 394 -2.79 31.40 17.28
N GLU A 395 -3.83 31.03 16.52
CA GLU A 395 -5.20 31.56 16.68
C GLU A 395 -5.82 31.20 18.04
N ALA A 396 -5.55 29.99 18.56
CA ALA A 396 -6.05 29.51 19.84
C ALA A 396 -5.36 30.14 21.07
N ARG A 397 -4.31 30.96 20.87
CA ARG A 397 -3.68 31.72 21.95
C ARG A 397 -4.54 32.97 22.22
N PRO A 398 -5.14 33.13 23.41
CA PRO A 398 -5.85 34.36 23.73
C PRO A 398 -4.87 35.54 23.63
N ALA A 399 -5.30 36.63 23.02
CA ALA A 399 -4.47 37.81 22.82
C ALA A 399 -4.06 38.37 24.19
N ALA A 400 -2.83 38.08 24.62
CA ALA A 400 -2.28 38.57 25.87
C ALA A 400 -2.36 40.09 25.89
N ALA A 401 -3.17 40.64 26.80
CA ALA A 401 -3.48 42.06 26.82
C ALA A 401 -2.18 42.86 26.93
N ARG A 402 -1.93 43.74 25.96
CA ARG A 402 -0.85 44.73 26.05
C ARG A 402 -1.25 45.81 27.05
N THR A 403 -1.21 45.48 28.33
CA THR A 403 -1.32 46.45 29.43
C THR A 403 -0.08 47.34 29.38
N GLY A 404 -0.19 48.45 28.64
CA GLY A 404 0.87 49.44 28.56
C GLY A 404 1.10 50.08 29.92
N ALA A 405 2.20 49.71 30.58
CA ALA A 405 2.70 50.44 31.75
C ALA A 405 3.22 51.80 31.27
N GLY A 406 2.34 52.80 31.28
CA GLY A 406 2.53 54.10 30.64
C GLY A 406 2.20 55.28 31.53
N ARG A 407 2.83 55.35 32.71
CA ARG A 407 3.17 56.56 33.49
C ARG A 407 4.01 56.19 34.70
#